data_AF-A0A962D566-F1
#
_entry.id   AF-A0A962D566-F1
#
_cell.length_a   1.000
_cell.length_b   1.000
_cell.length_c   1.000
_cell.angle_alpha   90.00
_cell.angle_beta   90.00
_cell.angle_gamma   90.00
#
_symmetry.space_group_name_H-M   'P 1'
#
loop_
_entity.id
_entity.type
_entity.pdbx_description
1 polymer ?
#
loop_
_entity_poly.entity_id
_entity_poly.type
_entity_poly.pdbx_seq_one_letter_code
_entity_poly.pdbx_strand_id
1 'polypeptide(L)'
;MPIARIPLPHRGFTVIELLITLTMLGILVALALPSFREAGLNTASTAQVNDLSTALNLARSEATKQARPVRVSALGGDWATGWEVATDADRDGASNGDDFQ
;
A
#
# COMPACT_ATOMS: atom_id res chain seq x y z
N MET A 1 29.57 12.23 -64.20
CA MET A 1 30.41 11.33 -63.37
C MET A 1 29.60 10.90 -62.16
N PRO A 2 29.20 9.62 -62.02
CA PRO A 2 28.45 9.15 -60.85
C PRO A 2 29.40 8.85 -59.68
N ILE A 3 29.06 9.35 -58.49
CA ILE A 3 29.79 9.10 -57.24
C ILE A 3 29.22 7.81 -56.63
N ALA A 4 30.04 6.76 -56.54
CA ALA A 4 29.67 5.53 -55.86
C ALA A 4 29.58 5.78 -54.34
N ARG A 5 28.43 5.47 -53.73
CA ARG A 5 28.30 5.45 -52.26
C ARG A 5 28.87 4.14 -51.73
N ILE A 6 29.86 4.24 -50.83
CA ILE A 6 30.37 3.09 -50.09
C ILE A 6 29.34 2.75 -49.00
N PRO A 7 28.76 1.53 -48.98
CA PRO A 7 27.88 1.12 -47.89
C PRO A 7 28.70 1.01 -46.59
N LEU A 8 28.25 1.70 -45.54
CA LEU A 8 28.84 1.56 -44.21
C LEU A 8 28.44 0.20 -43.62
N PRO A 9 29.39 -0.58 -43.07
CA PRO A 9 29.08 -1.87 -42.46
C PRO A 9 28.12 -1.68 -41.29
N HIS A 10 27.04 -2.47 -41.27
CA HIS A 10 26.11 -2.51 -40.15
C HIS A 10 26.79 -3.23 -38.98
N ARG A 11 27.03 -2.52 -37.88
CA ARG A 11 27.65 -3.08 -36.68
C ARG A 11 26.59 -3.82 -35.85
N GLY A 12 26.73 -5.14 -35.73
CA GLY A 12 25.93 -5.96 -34.81
C GLY A 12 26.58 -6.05 -33.42
N PHE A 13 25.80 -6.48 -32.43
CA PHE A 13 26.28 -6.77 -31.08
C PHE A 13 27.05 -8.10 -31.04
N THR A 14 28.08 -8.17 -30.20
CA THR A 14 28.81 -9.42 -29.96
C THR A 14 28.10 -10.26 -28.89
N VAL A 15 28.35 -11.57 -28.87
CA VAL A 15 27.83 -12.47 -27.82
C VAL A 15 28.29 -12.04 -26.43
N ILE A 16 29.55 -11.60 -26.31
CA ILE A 16 30.09 -11.14 -25.02
C ILE A 16 29.42 -9.85 -24.54
N GLU A 17 29.06 -8.94 -25.45
CA GLU A 17 28.33 -7.72 -25.10
C GLU A 17 26.91 -8.03 -24.61
N LEU A 18 26.23 -8.98 -25.24
CA LEU A 18 24.93 -9.47 -24.75
C LEU A 18 25.06 -10.10 -23.35
N LEU A 19 26.09 -10.89 -23.10
CA LEU A 19 26.29 -11.51 -21.78
C LEU A 19 26.57 -10.47 -20.70
N ILE A 20 27.38 -9.45 -20.99
CA ILE A 20 27.67 -8.36 -20.04
C ILE A 20 26.40 -7.56 -19.76
N THR A 21 25.65 -7.18 -20.79
CA THR A 21 24.40 -6.41 -20.62
C THR A 21 23.35 -7.19 -19.81
N LEU A 22 23.17 -8.49 -20.08
CA LEU A 22 22.27 -9.34 -19.30
C LEU A 22 22.74 -9.50 -17.85
N THR A 23 24.06 -9.60 -17.64
CA THR A 23 24.63 -9.68 -16.29
C THR A 23 24.35 -8.39 -15.52
N MET A 24 24.60 -7.23 -16.12
CA MET A 24 24.29 -5.93 -15.52
C MET A 24 22.79 -5.77 -15.24
N LEU A 25 21.94 -6.15 -16.20
CA LEU A 25 20.49 -6.12 -16.04
C LEU A 25 20.05 -7.00 -14.85
N GLY A 26 20.59 -8.21 -14.75
CA GLY A 26 20.31 -9.11 -13.63
C GLY A 26 20.69 -8.53 -12.28
N ILE A 27 21.87 -7.89 -12.18
CA ILE A 27 22.33 -7.20 -10.97
C ILE A 27 21.36 -6.07 -10.60
N LEU A 28 20.96 -5.23 -11.56
CA LEU A 28 20.04 -4.12 -11.31
C LEU A 28 18.68 -4.61 -10.82
N VAL A 29 18.13 -5.66 -11.45
CA VAL A 29 16.83 -6.24 -11.04
C VAL A 29 16.92 -6.84 -9.63
N ALA A 30 18.01 -7.53 -9.31
CA ALA A 30 18.23 -8.12 -7.99
C ALA A 30 18.25 -7.06 -6.87
N LEU A 31 18.80 -5.88 -7.15
CA LEU A 31 18.80 -4.75 -6.21
C LEU A 31 17.46 -4.00 -6.15
N ALA A 32 16.75 -3.90 -7.28
CA ALA A 32 15.50 -3.14 -7.35
C ALA A 32 14.31 -3.87 -6.69
N LEU A 33 14.24 -5.20 -6.81
CA LEU A 33 13.09 -5.99 -6.35
C LEU A 33 12.79 -5.87 -4.83
N PRO A 34 13.77 -5.93 -3.90
CA PRO A 34 13.48 -5.74 -2.48
C PRO A 34 12.92 -4.35 -2.16
N SER A 35 13.42 -3.30 -2.83
CA SER A 35 12.93 -1.93 -2.61
C SER A 35 11.45 -1.77 -2.98
N PHE A 36 11.00 -2.37 -4.08
CA PHE A 36 9.58 -2.35 -4.46
C PHE A 36 8.68 -3.07 -3.44
N ARG A 37 9.18 -4.15 -2.82
CA ARG A 37 8.43 -4.85 -1.76
C ARG A 37 8.29 -3.99 -0.52
N GLU A 38 9.38 -3.37 -0.07
CA GLU A 38 9.36 -2.48 1.09
C GLU A 38 8.44 -1.26 0.88
N ALA A 39 8.49 -0.66 -0.31
CA ALA A 39 7.60 0.43 -0.67
C ALA A 39 6.12 0.02 -0.57
N GLY A 40 5.76 -1.16 -1.10
CA GLY A 40 4.41 -1.70 -1.00
C GLY A 40 3.93 -1.93 0.44
N LEU A 41 4.80 -2.49 1.30
CA LEU A 41 4.51 -2.70 2.71
C LEU A 41 4.30 -1.37 3.45
N ASN A 42 5.14 -0.36 3.18
CA ASN A 42 5.01 0.96 3.78
C ASN A 42 3.71 1.66 3.36
N THR A 43 3.33 1.55 2.08
CA THR A 43 2.04 2.08 1.59
C THR A 43 0.85 1.39 2.27
N ALA A 44 0.87 0.06 2.39
CA ALA A 44 -0.19 -0.69 3.05
C ALA A 44 -0.33 -0.31 4.54
N SER A 45 0.79 -0.18 5.26
CA SER A 45 0.77 0.27 6.66
C SER A 45 0.23 1.69 6.82
N THR A 46 0.65 2.61 5.95
CA THR A 46 0.16 4.00 5.96
C THR A 46 -1.33 4.08 5.66
N ALA A 47 -1.82 3.27 4.72
CA ALA A 47 -3.25 3.19 4.40
C ALA A 47 -4.07 2.72 5.61
N GLN A 48 -3.65 1.65 6.30
CA GLN A 48 -4.33 1.16 7.50
C GLN A 48 -4.44 2.23 8.60
N VAL A 49 -3.38 3.00 8.82
CA VAL A 49 -3.38 4.10 9.80
C VAL A 49 -4.35 5.22 9.39
N ASN A 50 -4.38 5.58 8.10
CA ASN A 50 -5.28 6.61 7.59
C ASN A 50 -6.75 6.18 7.66
N ASP A 51 -7.03 4.91 7.37
CA ASP A 51 -8.37 4.33 7.47
C ASP A 51 -8.86 4.35 8.92
N LEU A 52 -8.01 3.96 9.87
CA LEU A 52 -8.34 4.02 11.30
C LEU A 52 -8.56 5.46 11.78
N SER A 53 -7.70 6.40 11.35
CA SER A 53 -7.87 7.83 11.64
C SER A 53 -9.20 8.36 11.11
N THR A 54 -9.59 7.92 9.91
CA THR A 54 -10.89 8.27 9.32
C THR A 54 -12.06 7.72 10.13
N ALA A 55 -11.98 6.46 10.57
CA ALA A 55 -12.99 5.85 11.42
C ALA A 55 -13.12 6.54 12.78
N LEU A 56 -12.00 6.93 13.40
CA LEU A 56 -12.00 7.70 14.66
C LEU A 56 -12.62 9.09 14.47
N ASN A 57 -12.31 9.77 13.37
CA ASN A 57 -12.91 11.07 13.06
C ASN A 57 -14.41 10.95 12.81
N LEU A 58 -14.86 9.89 12.12
CA LEU A 58 -16.27 9.58 11.95
C LEU A 58 -16.95 9.33 13.30
N ALA A 59 -16.39 8.44 14.12
CA ALA A 59 -16.90 8.11 15.45
C ALA A 59 -17.03 9.37 16.33
N ARG A 60 -16.03 10.25 16.32
CA ARG A 60 -16.06 11.54 17.02
C ARG A 60 -17.17 12.45 16.51
N SER A 61 -17.37 12.50 15.19
CA SER A 61 -18.43 13.29 14.58
C SER A 61 -19.80 12.77 14.98
N GLU A 62 -20.00 11.45 14.91
CA GLU A 62 -21.25 10.79 15.33
C GLU A 62 -21.53 10.99 16.82
N ALA A 63 -20.53 10.84 17.68
CA ALA A 63 -20.69 11.09 19.12
C ALA A 63 -21.14 12.52 19.41
N THR A 64 -20.61 13.49 18.67
CA THR A 64 -20.99 14.90 18.80
C THR A 64 -22.40 15.16 18.27
N LYS A 65 -22.75 14.59 17.10
CA LYS A 65 -24.08 14.76 16.48
C LYS A 65 -25.20 14.16 17.34
N GLN A 66 -24.96 12.98 17.89
CA GLN A 66 -25.98 12.23 18.62
C GLN A 66 -25.96 12.52 20.13
N ALA A 67 -24.94 13.24 20.62
CA ALA A 67 -24.68 13.44 22.05
C ALA A 67 -24.62 12.12 22.84
N ARG A 68 -24.11 11.06 22.21
CA ARG A 68 -23.96 9.72 22.76
C ARG A 68 -22.50 9.28 22.68
N PRO A 69 -22.01 8.46 23.63
CA PRO A 69 -20.70 7.85 23.50
C PRO A 69 -20.65 6.95 22.25
N VAL A 70 -19.55 7.02 21.49
CA VAL A 70 -19.27 6.13 20.36
C VAL A 70 -17.92 5.48 20.61
N ARG A 71 -17.87 4.16 20.45
CA ARG A 71 -16.68 3.34 20.65
C ARG A 71 -16.17 2.86 19.30
N VAL A 72 -14.84 2.76 19.22
CA VAL A 72 -14.14 2.04 18.15
C VAL A 72 -13.39 0.89 18.80
N SER A 73 -13.65 -0.34 18.36
CA SER A 73 -13.06 -1.57 18.90
C SER A 73 -12.40 -2.38 17.79
N ALA A 74 -11.26 -3.00 18.12
CA ALA A 74 -10.61 -3.95 17.22
C ALA A 74 -11.43 -5.24 17.10
N LEU A 75 -11.60 -5.72 15.87
CA LEU A 75 -12.21 -7.02 15.63
C LEU A 75 -11.29 -8.12 16.17
N GLY A 76 -11.84 -9.03 16.98
CA GLY A 76 -11.05 -10.13 17.57
C GLY A 76 -9.89 -9.69 18.47
N GLY A 77 -9.83 -8.41 18.88
CA GLY A 77 -8.72 -7.84 19.64
C GLY A 77 -7.49 -7.47 18.81
N ASP A 78 -7.54 -7.58 17.48
CA ASP A 78 -6.44 -7.22 16.58
C ASP A 78 -6.84 -6.11 15.59
N TRP A 79 -6.25 -4.92 15.77
CA TRP A 79 -6.47 -3.74 14.94
C TRP A 79 -6.04 -3.94 13.48
N ALA A 80 -5.16 -4.90 13.19
CA ALA A 80 -4.76 -5.24 11.83
C ALA A 80 -5.84 -6.01 11.07
N THR A 81 -6.79 -6.65 11.77
CA THR A 81 -7.89 -7.41 11.16
C THR A 81 -9.14 -6.56 10.90
N GLY A 82 -9.10 -5.29 11.31
CA GLY A 82 -10.18 -4.33 11.16
C GLY A 82 -10.74 -3.88 12.51
N TRP A 83 -11.74 -3.00 12.43
CA TRP A 83 -12.39 -2.42 13.57
C TRP A 83 -13.87 -2.21 13.28
N GLU A 84 -14.65 -2.13 14.35
CA GLU A 84 -16.04 -1.74 14.33
C GLU A 84 -16.22 -0.39 15.02
N VAL A 85 -17.26 0.34 14.62
CA VAL A 85 -17.66 1.61 15.22
C VAL A 85 -19.10 1.44 15.66
N ALA A 86 -19.36 1.56 16.95
CA ALA A 86 -20.67 1.34 17.55
C ALA A 86 -20.99 2.44 18.56
N THR A 87 -22.27 2.79 18.69
CA THR A 87 -22.73 3.75 19.72
C THR A 87 -22.87 3.00 21.04
N ASP A 88 -22.18 3.41 22.08
CA ASP A 88 -22.32 2.81 23.42
C ASP A 88 -23.55 3.44 24.10
N ALA A 89 -24.71 2.82 23.85
CA ALA A 89 -26.01 3.38 24.17
C ALA A 89 -26.34 3.25 25.67
N ASP A 90 -25.89 2.17 26.31
CA ASP A 90 -26.16 1.83 27.70
C ASP A 90 -24.99 2.20 28.65
N ARG A 91 -23.83 2.61 28.11
CA ARG A 91 -22.61 3.03 28.82
C ARG A 91 -21.89 1.90 29.54
N ASP A 92 -22.04 0.66 29.08
CA ASP A 92 -21.53 -0.51 29.79
C ASP A 92 -20.07 -0.87 29.45
N GLY A 93 -19.51 -0.32 28.38
CA GLY A 93 -18.13 -0.66 27.97
C GLY A 93 -18.01 -1.77 26.91
N ALA A 94 -19.11 -2.43 26.55
CA ALA A 94 -19.18 -3.50 25.57
C ALA A 94 -19.47 -2.97 24.15
N SER A 95 -19.31 -3.82 23.14
CA SER A 95 -19.77 -3.57 21.78
C SER A 95 -20.69 -4.75 21.46
N ASN A 96 -21.97 -4.58 21.75
CA ASN A 96 -22.97 -5.66 21.75
C ASN A 96 -24.15 -5.31 20.82
N GLY A 97 -25.18 -6.17 20.79
CA GLY A 97 -26.25 -6.08 19.79
C GLY A 97 -27.12 -4.81 19.85
N ASP A 98 -27.14 -4.11 20.98
CA ASP A 98 -27.87 -2.87 21.20
C ASP A 98 -27.09 -1.60 20.80
N ASP A 99 -25.79 -1.74 20.52
CA ASP A 99 -24.90 -0.63 20.14
C ASP A 99 -24.84 -0.33 18.63
N PHE A 100 -25.44 -1.21 17.80
CA PHE A 100 -25.39 -1.14 16.33
C PHE A 100 -26.67 -0.53 15.72
N GLN A 101 -27.07 0.67 16.16
CA GLN A 101 -28.32 1.32 15.75
C GLN A 101 -28.16 2.35 14.62
#